data_AF-A0A3F2XWZ6-F1
#
_entry.id   AF-A0A3F2XWZ6-F1
#
_cell.length_a   1.000
_cell.length_b   1.000
_cell.length_c   1.000
_cell.angle_alpha   90.00
_cell.angle_beta   90.00
_cell.angle_gamma   90.00
#
_symmetry.space_group_name_H-M   'P 1'
#
loop_
_entity.id
_entity.type
_entity.pdbx_description
1 polymer ?
#
loop_
_entity_poly.entity_id
_entity_poly.type
_entity_poly.pdbx_seq_one_letter_code
_entity_poly.pdbx_strand_id
1 'polypeptide(L)'
;MIGSNFIRLAAFSNRPRVARGAVNSVFGNGLLFARLMSKETKAAIEDAVHSAPVVLFMKGTPEKPACGFSRATIQLLGQQGVDPSKFAAYNVLEDAELRNGIKEYSDWPTIPQLYVNHEFVGGCDIIMSMARSGELSELLEKANVLVPEEEGDEASASAKETEKPKEGKK
;
A
#
# COMPACT_ATOMS: atom_id res chain seq x y z
N MET A 1 -62.81 -7.62 2.89
CA MET A 1 -62.41 -7.21 1.52
C MET A 1 -62.60 -5.71 1.41
N ILE A 2 -61.69 -5.03 0.69
CA ILE A 2 -61.61 -3.57 0.47
C ILE A 2 -61.03 -2.84 1.69
N GLY A 3 -59.98 -2.04 1.64
CA GLY A 3 -59.15 -1.53 0.55
C GLY A 3 -58.27 -0.42 1.15
N SER A 4 -57.02 -0.34 0.67
CA SER A 4 -56.09 0.76 0.92
C SER A 4 -56.74 2.14 0.71
N ASN A 5 -56.34 3.15 1.50
CA ASN A 5 -55.96 4.44 0.91
C ASN A 5 -55.19 5.33 1.89
N PHE A 6 -53.98 5.67 1.45
CA PHE A 6 -53.17 6.80 1.83
C PHE A 6 -53.94 8.12 1.61
N ILE A 7 -53.92 9.02 2.59
CA ILE A 7 -54.01 10.46 2.32
C ILE A 7 -52.95 11.17 3.19
N ARG A 8 -51.93 11.67 2.51
CA ARG A 8 -51.03 12.74 2.98
C ARG A 8 -51.85 14.03 3.11
N LEU A 9 -51.67 14.76 4.21
CA LEU A 9 -51.90 16.21 4.21
C LEU A 9 -50.72 16.92 4.90
N ALA A 10 -50.15 17.87 4.17
CA ALA A 10 -49.00 18.66 4.57
C ALA A 10 -49.35 19.69 5.64
N ALA A 11 -48.42 19.94 6.57
CA ALA A 11 -48.38 21.18 7.32
C ALA A 11 -46.99 21.80 7.17
N PHE A 12 -47.04 22.95 6.50
CA PHE A 12 -45.98 23.83 6.08
C PHE A 12 -45.42 24.62 7.27
N SER A 13 -44.11 24.89 7.21
CA SER A 13 -43.38 26.02 7.80
C SER A 13 -43.64 26.38 9.26
N ASN A 14 -42.61 26.26 10.11
CA ASN A 14 -41.80 27.41 10.53
C ASN A 14 -40.83 26.93 11.62
N ARG A 15 -39.56 26.68 11.28
CA ARG A 15 -38.50 26.53 12.27
C ARG A 15 -37.45 27.61 12.00
N PRO A 16 -37.15 28.49 12.97
CA PRO A 16 -36.12 29.50 12.78
C PRO A 16 -34.77 28.82 12.60
N ARG A 17 -34.12 29.19 11.49
CA ARG A 17 -32.77 28.80 11.12
C ARG A 17 -31.79 29.50 12.08
N VAL A 18 -31.38 28.81 13.14
CA VAL A 18 -30.22 29.25 13.95
C VAL A 18 -28.98 29.12 13.07
N ALA A 19 -28.46 30.26 12.62
CA ALA A 19 -27.18 30.35 11.95
C ALA A 19 -26.07 29.95 12.95
N ARG A 20 -25.54 28.73 12.79
CA ARG A 20 -24.25 28.36 13.40
C ARG A 20 -23.18 29.18 12.68
N GLY A 21 -22.59 30.12 13.41
CA GLY A 21 -21.39 30.82 12.99
C GLY A 21 -20.29 29.82 12.66
N ALA A 22 -19.76 29.93 11.45
CA ALA A 22 -18.52 29.31 11.04
C ALA A 22 -17.39 29.93 11.89
N VAL A 23 -16.92 29.20 12.89
CA VAL A 23 -15.57 29.44 13.42
C VAL A 23 -14.62 28.78 12.43
N ASN A 24 -13.97 29.62 11.63
CA ASN A 24 -12.96 29.18 10.69
C ASN A 24 -11.84 28.47 11.44
N SER A 25 -11.55 27.27 10.96
CA SER A 25 -10.32 26.55 11.20
C SER A 25 -9.11 27.46 10.97
N VAL A 26 -8.31 27.63 12.01
CA VAL A 26 -6.87 27.88 11.89
C VAL A 26 -6.16 26.90 12.83
N PHE A 27 -6.41 25.61 12.62
CA PHE A 27 -5.43 24.58 12.97
C PHE A 27 -4.40 24.55 11.85
N GLY A 28 -3.39 25.42 11.95
CA GLY A 28 -2.42 25.58 10.89
C GLY A 28 -1.24 26.43 11.32
N ASN A 29 -0.38 25.86 12.16
CA ASN A 29 1.03 26.24 12.26
C ASN A 29 1.86 24.99 12.54
N GLY A 30 1.73 24.02 11.63
CA GLY A 30 2.71 22.94 11.41
C GLY A 30 3.70 23.31 10.30
N LEU A 31 3.99 24.59 10.14
CA LEU A 31 4.97 25.10 9.17
C LEU A 31 6.24 25.46 9.95
N LEU A 32 7.40 24.98 9.48
CA LEU A 32 8.76 25.14 10.02
C LEU A 32 9.36 23.98 10.84
N PHE A 33 8.96 22.74 10.56
CA PHE A 33 9.98 21.70 10.41
C PHE A 33 9.92 21.24 8.94
N ALA A 34 10.41 22.09 8.04
CA ALA A 34 10.92 21.58 6.77
C ALA A 34 12.06 20.63 7.15
N ARG A 35 11.71 19.34 7.25
CA ARG A 35 12.63 18.27 7.59
C ARG A 35 13.70 18.25 6.51
N LEU A 36 14.87 18.73 6.88
CA LEU A 36 16.02 18.66 6.01
C LEU A 36 16.53 17.22 6.11
N MET A 37 16.10 16.37 5.18
CA MET A 37 16.74 15.08 4.98
C MET A 37 18.22 15.29 4.65
N SER A 38 19.10 14.45 5.18
CA SER A 38 20.52 14.51 4.82
C SER A 38 20.68 14.23 3.31
N LYS A 39 21.65 14.88 2.66
CA LYS A 39 21.92 14.66 1.23
C LYS A 39 22.32 13.22 0.95
N GLU A 40 23.00 12.58 1.90
CA GLU A 40 23.47 11.19 1.83
C GLU A 40 22.28 10.21 1.87
N THR A 41 21.35 10.39 2.81
CA THR A 41 20.14 9.56 2.90
C THR A 41 19.28 9.72 1.64
N LYS A 42 19.17 10.93 1.10
CA LYS A 42 18.44 11.17 -0.15
C LYS A 42 19.08 10.43 -1.33
N ALA A 43 20.39 10.52 -1.49
CA ALA A 43 21.11 9.80 -2.54
C ALA A 43 20.94 8.28 -2.41
N ALA A 44 21.04 7.74 -1.18
CA ALA A 44 20.83 6.32 -0.94
C ALA A 44 19.41 5.85 -1.29
N ILE A 45 18.39 6.67 -1.04
CA ILE A 45 17.01 6.39 -1.44
C ILE A 45 16.85 6.45 -2.96
N GLU A 46 17.44 7.45 -3.62
CA GLU A 46 17.45 7.56 -5.08
C GLU A 46 18.11 6.31 -5.69
N ASP A 47 19.29 5.91 -5.21
CA ASP A 47 19.98 4.69 -5.65
C ASP A 47 19.13 3.43 -5.44
N ALA A 48 18.45 3.33 -4.29
CA ALA A 48 17.55 2.21 -4.00
C ALA A 48 16.35 2.18 -4.96
N VAL A 49 15.75 3.33 -5.27
CA VAL A 49 14.65 3.46 -6.24
C VAL A 49 15.14 3.18 -7.67
N HIS A 50 16.40 3.46 -7.98
CA HIS A 50 17.03 3.21 -9.27
C HIS A 50 17.58 1.78 -9.46
N SER A 51 17.64 0.98 -8.39
CA SER A 51 18.18 -0.38 -8.41
C SER A 51 17.42 -1.35 -9.33
N ALA A 52 16.10 -1.18 -9.42
CA ALA A 52 15.22 -2.05 -10.19
C ALA A 52 14.03 -1.27 -10.76
N PRO A 53 13.38 -1.77 -11.82
CA PRO A 53 12.15 -1.17 -12.35
C PRO A 53 11.01 -1.17 -11.34
N VAL A 54 10.86 -2.23 -10.53
CA VAL A 54 9.85 -2.31 -9.48
C VAL A 54 10.56 -2.36 -8.13
N VAL A 55 10.32 -1.35 -7.29
CA VAL A 55 10.94 -1.25 -5.96
C VAL A 55 9.85 -1.14 -4.90
N LEU A 56 9.94 -1.97 -3.87
CA LEU A 56 9.01 -1.97 -2.75
C LEU A 56 9.74 -1.71 -1.42
N PHE A 57 9.43 -0.59 -0.78
CA PHE A 57 9.83 -0.34 0.60
C PHE A 57 8.78 -0.98 1.53
N MET A 58 9.19 -1.97 2.32
CA MET A 58 8.29 -2.77 3.15
C MET A 58 8.85 -3.02 4.55
N LYS A 59 7.98 -3.51 5.46
CA LYS A 59 8.39 -3.94 6.79
C LYS A 59 8.67 -5.44 6.76
N GLY A 60 9.92 -5.83 6.99
CA GLY A 60 10.41 -7.19 6.81
C GLY A 60 10.90 -7.42 5.39
N THR A 61 11.01 -8.69 4.99
CA THR A 61 11.44 -9.10 3.64
C THR A 61 10.29 -9.78 2.90
N PRO A 62 10.38 -9.97 1.56
CA PRO A 62 9.37 -10.73 0.81
C PRO A 62 9.13 -12.14 1.38
N GLU A 63 10.19 -12.80 1.87
CA GLU A 63 10.13 -14.12 2.50
C GLU A 63 9.49 -14.08 3.90
N LYS A 64 9.77 -13.01 4.66
CA LYS A 64 9.34 -12.85 6.07
C LYS A 64 8.75 -11.45 6.28
N PRO A 65 7.50 -11.21 5.80
CA PRO A 65 6.85 -9.92 5.99
C PRO A 65 6.47 -9.72 7.46
N ALA A 66 6.86 -8.58 8.04
CA ALA A 66 6.65 -8.25 9.45
C ALA A 66 5.34 -7.46 9.70
N CYS A 67 4.56 -7.18 8.64
CA CYS A 67 3.33 -6.40 8.72
C CYS A 67 2.29 -6.93 7.72
N GLY A 68 1.02 -6.97 8.13
CA GLY A 68 -0.09 -7.47 7.30
C GLY A 68 -0.24 -6.73 5.97
N PHE A 69 -0.05 -5.40 5.97
CA PHE A 69 -0.07 -4.59 4.74
C PHE A 69 1.09 -4.95 3.82
N SER A 70 2.31 -5.10 4.36
CA SER A 70 3.48 -5.51 3.58
C SER A 70 3.31 -6.91 2.97
N ARG A 71 2.75 -7.86 3.73
CA ARG A 71 2.41 -9.20 3.22
C ARG A 71 1.39 -9.13 2.08
N ALA A 72 0.34 -8.33 2.25
CA ALA A 72 -0.71 -8.21 1.25
C ALA A 72 -0.21 -7.57 -0.05
N THR A 73 0.66 -6.55 0.04
CA THR A 73 1.28 -5.95 -1.16
C THR A 73 2.17 -6.94 -1.91
N ILE A 74 3.02 -7.71 -1.22
CA ILE A 74 3.84 -8.76 -1.86
C ILE A 74 2.97 -9.81 -2.55
N GLN A 75 1.93 -10.29 -1.86
CA GLN A 75 1.01 -11.26 -2.43
C GLN A 75 0.32 -10.72 -3.68
N LEU A 76 -0.08 -9.46 -3.67
CA LEU A 76 -0.70 -8.82 -4.82
C LEU A 76 0.27 -8.70 -6.00
N LEU A 77 1.50 -8.25 -5.78
CA LEU A 77 2.51 -8.16 -6.85
C LEU A 77 2.85 -9.54 -7.43
N GLY A 78 2.87 -10.58 -6.60
CA GLY A 78 3.00 -11.96 -7.07
C GLY A 78 1.81 -12.41 -7.94
N GLN A 79 0.58 -12.04 -7.56
CA GLN A 79 -0.61 -12.31 -8.37
C GLN A 79 -0.63 -11.54 -9.70
N GLN A 80 0.00 -10.37 -9.75
CA GLN A 80 0.15 -9.59 -10.98
C GLN A 80 1.24 -10.14 -11.91
N GLY A 81 2.03 -11.14 -11.49
CA GLY A 81 3.08 -11.72 -12.32
C GLY A 81 4.32 -10.82 -12.48
N VAL A 82 4.65 -10.02 -11.47
CA VAL A 82 5.90 -9.22 -11.50
C VAL A 82 7.12 -10.14 -11.52
N ASP A 83 8.03 -9.90 -12.47
CA ASP A 83 9.26 -10.67 -12.62
C ASP A 83 10.18 -10.49 -11.39
N PRO A 84 10.56 -11.58 -10.70
CA PRO A 84 11.50 -11.54 -9.58
C PRO A 84 12.85 -10.89 -9.92
N SER A 85 13.28 -10.95 -11.18
CA SER A 85 14.55 -10.37 -11.66
C SER A 85 14.50 -8.84 -11.77
N LYS A 86 13.30 -8.26 -11.88
CA LYS A 86 13.05 -6.81 -12.01
C LYS A 86 12.43 -6.21 -10.75
N PHE A 87 12.34 -7.01 -9.69
CA PHE A 87 11.74 -6.65 -8.43
C PHE A 87 12.81 -6.56 -7.34
N ALA A 88 12.85 -5.43 -6.64
CA ALA A 88 13.66 -5.26 -5.44
C ALA A 88 12.77 -4.87 -4.24
N ALA A 89 13.08 -5.42 -3.07
CA ALA A 89 12.39 -5.08 -1.83
C ALA A 89 13.39 -4.64 -0.77
N TYR A 90 13.10 -3.52 -0.10
CA TYR A 90 13.94 -2.96 0.95
C TYR A 90 13.23 -3.00 2.30
N ASN A 91 13.92 -3.57 3.30
CA ASN A 91 13.39 -3.69 4.65
C ASN A 91 13.65 -2.41 5.47
N VAL A 92 12.61 -1.61 5.69
CA VAL A 92 12.73 -0.37 6.46
C VAL A 92 12.80 -0.59 7.98
N LEU A 93 12.78 -1.83 8.46
CA LEU A 93 12.94 -2.12 9.90
C LEU A 93 14.40 -2.20 10.32
N GLU A 94 15.31 -2.47 9.38
CA GLU A 94 16.74 -2.60 9.65
C GLU A 94 17.46 -1.24 9.65
N ASP A 95 16.89 -0.25 8.94
CA ASP A 95 17.44 1.10 8.83
C ASP A 95 16.39 2.16 9.20
N ALA A 96 16.64 2.85 10.31
CA ALA A 96 15.77 3.92 10.82
C ALA A 96 15.85 5.20 9.96
N GLU A 97 17.00 5.48 9.34
CA GLU A 97 17.18 6.61 8.43
C GLU A 97 16.39 6.36 7.16
N LEU A 98 16.51 5.17 6.57
CA LEU A 98 15.71 4.78 5.41
C LEU A 98 14.21 4.87 5.69
N ARG A 99 13.77 4.39 6.88
CA ARG A 99 12.37 4.40 7.29
C ARG A 99 11.75 5.78 7.37
N ASN A 100 12.51 6.76 7.87
CA ASN A 100 12.03 8.13 8.00
C ASN A 100 12.24 8.90 6.70
N GLY A 101 13.39 8.68 6.06
CA GLY A 101 13.77 9.28 4.79
C GLY A 101 12.78 8.96 3.68
N ILE A 102 12.36 7.69 3.51
CA ILE A 102 11.40 7.35 2.46
C ILE A 102 10.06 8.06 2.64
N LYS A 103 9.60 8.29 3.88
CA LYS A 103 8.35 9.01 4.12
C LYS A 103 8.43 10.48 3.71
N GLU A 104 9.59 11.09 3.94
CA GLU A 104 9.87 12.47 3.55
C GLU A 104 10.12 12.58 2.04
N TYR A 105 10.77 11.58 1.42
CA TYR A 105 11.06 11.55 -0.01
C TYR A 105 9.78 11.46 -0.84
N SER A 106 8.87 10.56 -0.47
CA SER A 106 7.60 10.33 -1.19
C SER A 106 6.47 11.28 -0.78
N ASP A 107 6.71 12.13 0.22
CA ASP A 107 5.66 12.87 0.94
C ASP A 107 4.49 11.97 1.38
N TRP A 108 4.81 10.76 1.84
CA TRP A 108 3.83 9.72 2.14
C TRP A 108 4.05 9.09 3.53
N PRO A 109 3.06 9.10 4.44
CA PRO A 109 3.28 8.76 5.84
C PRO A 109 3.33 7.25 6.13
N THR A 110 2.84 6.40 5.20
CA THR A 110 2.64 4.96 5.45
C THR A 110 3.64 4.07 4.70
N ILE A 111 3.81 2.85 5.20
CA ILE A 111 4.64 1.77 4.63
C ILE A 111 3.71 0.55 4.59
N PRO A 112 3.65 -0.27 3.52
CA PRO A 112 4.56 -0.31 2.37
C PRO A 112 4.36 0.82 1.34
N GLN A 113 5.40 1.10 0.54
CA GLN A 113 5.39 2.06 -0.57
C GLN A 113 5.98 1.43 -1.84
N LEU A 114 5.26 1.52 -2.96
CA LEU A 114 5.65 0.96 -4.25
C LEU A 114 6.13 2.03 -5.22
N TYR A 115 7.23 1.73 -5.89
CA TYR A 115 7.79 2.48 -6.99
C TYR A 115 7.81 1.63 -8.25
N VAL A 116 7.47 2.23 -9.38
CA VAL A 116 7.59 1.61 -10.70
C VAL A 116 8.26 2.61 -11.64
N ASN A 117 9.33 2.19 -12.33
CA ASN A 117 10.15 3.05 -13.18
C ASN A 117 10.58 4.35 -12.48
N HIS A 118 10.96 4.23 -11.21
CA HIS A 118 11.41 5.34 -10.36
C HIS A 118 10.33 6.35 -9.97
N GLU A 119 9.07 6.11 -10.36
CA GLU A 119 7.93 6.92 -9.97
C GLU A 119 7.19 6.30 -8.79
N PHE A 120 6.77 7.15 -7.84
CA PHE A 120 5.97 6.73 -6.70
C PHE A 120 4.54 6.40 -7.15
N VAL A 121 4.12 5.15 -6.94
CA VAL A 121 2.75 4.70 -7.30
C VAL A 121 1.80 4.89 -6.13
N GLY A 122 2.21 4.49 -4.92
CA GLY A 122 1.35 4.61 -3.75
C GLY A 122 1.70 3.65 -2.61
N GLY A 123 0.87 3.73 -1.57
CA GLY A 123 0.86 2.76 -0.47
C GLY A 123 -0.10 1.58 -0.71
N CYS A 124 -0.18 0.67 0.27
CA CYS A 124 -0.97 -0.57 0.18
C CYS A 124 -2.41 -0.37 -0.32
N ASP A 125 -3.16 0.60 0.22
CA ASP A 125 -4.57 0.80 -0.11
C ASP A 125 -4.78 1.28 -1.56
N ILE A 126 -3.89 2.15 -2.04
CA ILE A 126 -3.91 2.65 -3.42
C ILE A 126 -3.61 1.50 -4.37
N ILE A 127 -2.54 0.75 -4.09
CA ILE A 127 -2.13 -0.40 -4.89
C ILE A 127 -3.26 -1.44 -4.98
N MET A 128 -3.93 -1.74 -3.86
CA MET A 128 -5.10 -2.63 -3.83
C MET A 128 -6.29 -2.07 -4.61
N SER A 129 -6.48 -0.75 -4.63
CA SER A 129 -7.53 -0.12 -5.42
C SER A 129 -7.22 -0.22 -6.92
N MET A 130 -5.99 0.08 -7.33
CA MET A 130 -5.53 0.00 -8.72
C MET A 130 -5.56 -1.43 -9.25
N ALA A 131 -5.25 -2.42 -8.41
CA ALA A 131 -5.38 -3.83 -8.79
C ALA A 131 -6.84 -4.24 -9.03
N ARG A 132 -7.79 -3.67 -8.28
CA ARG A 132 -9.23 -3.93 -8.48
C ARG A 132 -9.78 -3.21 -9.71
N SER A 133 -9.26 -2.03 -10.07
CA SER A 133 -9.66 -1.33 -11.29
C SER A 133 -8.96 -1.84 -12.54
N GLY A 134 -7.87 -2.61 -12.41
CA GLY A 134 -7.04 -3.09 -13.52
C GLY A 134 -5.93 -2.12 -13.93
N GLU A 135 -5.92 -0.90 -13.39
CA GLU A 135 -4.90 0.12 -13.67
C GLU A 135 -3.49 -0.33 -13.29
N LEU A 136 -3.35 -1.16 -12.25
CA LEU A 136 -2.05 -1.68 -11.83
C LEU A 136 -1.45 -2.61 -12.90
N SER A 137 -2.25 -3.49 -13.49
CA SER A 137 -1.81 -4.41 -14.53
C SER A 137 -1.34 -3.64 -15.75
N GLU A 138 -2.12 -2.65 -16.21
CA GLU A 138 -1.72 -1.78 -17.33
C GLU A 138 -0.41 -1.03 -17.07
N LEU A 139 -0.20 -0.57 -15.84
CA LEU A 139 1.03 0.14 -15.45
C LEU A 139 2.24 -0.81 -15.55
N LEU A 140 2.12 -2.02 -15.01
CA LEU A 140 3.19 -3.02 -15.03
C LEU A 140 3.49 -3.52 -16.45
N GLU A 141 2.46 -3.69 -17.30
CA GLU A 141 2.63 -4.02 -18.72
C GLU A 141 3.39 -2.91 -19.46
N LYS A 142 2.99 -1.65 -19.30
CA LYS A 142 3.68 -0.50 -19.90
C LYS A 142 5.13 -0.41 -19.45
N ALA A 143 5.41 -0.80 -18.20
CA ALA A 143 6.75 -0.85 -17.65
C ALA A 143 7.59 -2.05 -18.12
N ASN A 144 6.99 -3.03 -18.83
CA ASN A 144 7.64 -4.27 -19.27
C ASN A 144 8.27 -5.06 -18.11
N VAL A 145 7.60 -5.10 -16.95
CA VAL A 145 8.09 -5.76 -15.73
C VAL A 145 7.41 -7.08 -15.41
N LEU A 146 6.49 -7.53 -16.26
CA LEU A 146 5.82 -8.82 -16.12
C LEU A 146 6.68 -9.94 -16.70
N VAL A 147 6.52 -11.15 -16.17
CA VAL A 147 7.12 -12.34 -16.77
C VAL A 147 6.51 -12.57 -18.17
N PRO A 148 7.33 -12.85 -19.21
CA PRO A 148 6.81 -13.35 -20.46
C PRO A 148 6.14 -14.70 -20.20
N GLU A 149 4.93 -14.90 -20.71
CA GLU A 149 4.18 -16.15 -20.54
C GLU A 149 4.95 -17.31 -21.18
N GLU A 150 5.65 -18.07 -20.36
CA GLU A 150 5.94 -19.48 -20.59
C GLU A 150 4.95 -20.25 -19.68
N GLU A 151 4.10 -21.09 -20.27
CA GLU A 151 3.13 -21.90 -19.54
C GLU A 151 3.82 -22.80 -18.47
N GLY A 152 3.27 -22.84 -17.25
CA GLY A 152 3.59 -23.80 -16.19
C GLY A 152 4.19 -23.14 -14.93
N ASP A 153 3.65 -23.27 -13.71
CA ASP A 153 2.71 -24.22 -13.14
C ASP A 153 1.92 -23.56 -12.01
N GLU A 154 0.65 -23.95 -11.88
CA GLU A 154 -0.09 -23.81 -10.62
C GLU A 154 0.58 -24.67 -9.52
N ALA A 155 1.02 -24.06 -8.42
CA ALA A 155 1.25 -24.78 -7.16
C ALA A 155 1.02 -23.87 -5.93
N SER A 156 -0.27 -23.70 -5.62
CA SER A 156 -0.91 -23.69 -4.29
C SER A 156 -0.12 -23.32 -3.01
N ALA A 157 -0.58 -22.24 -2.37
CA ALA A 157 -1.26 -22.23 -1.07
C ALA A 157 -0.84 -23.17 0.10
N SER A 158 -0.50 -22.51 1.22
CA SER A 158 -1.07 -22.68 2.58
C SER A 158 -0.87 -23.98 3.40
N ALA A 159 0.00 -23.84 4.42
CA ALA A 159 -0.13 -24.26 5.83
C ALA A 159 -0.49 -25.70 6.22
N LYS A 160 0.41 -26.37 6.97
CA LYS A 160 0.07 -26.99 8.28
C LYS A 160 1.31 -27.37 9.10
N GLU A 161 1.39 -26.86 10.33
CA GLU A 161 2.11 -27.49 11.43
C GLU A 161 1.60 -28.93 11.62
N THR A 162 2.52 -29.89 11.75
CA THR A 162 2.28 -31.10 12.57
C THR A 162 3.60 -31.68 13.06
N GLU A 163 3.81 -31.51 14.37
CA GLU A 163 4.24 -32.55 15.32
C GLU A 163 5.63 -33.22 15.19
N LYS A 164 6.48 -32.83 16.14
CA LYS A 164 7.73 -33.47 16.57
C LYS A 164 7.53 -34.94 16.99
N PRO A 165 8.24 -35.93 16.41
CA PRO A 165 8.27 -37.27 16.96
C PRO A 165 9.11 -37.31 18.25
N LYS A 166 8.55 -37.92 19.30
CA LYS A 166 9.27 -38.25 20.54
C LYS A 166 10.26 -39.37 20.27
N GLU A 167 11.50 -39.14 20.66
CA GLU A 167 12.61 -40.09 20.62
C GLU A 167 12.39 -41.19 21.66
N GLY A 168 12.11 -42.41 21.19
CA GLY A 168 12.12 -43.63 21.99
C GLY A 168 13.50 -44.27 21.90
N LYS A 169 14.34 -44.07 22.91
CA LYS A 169 15.62 -44.76 23.06
C LYS A 169 15.41 -46.06 23.83
N LYS A 170 15.73 -47.16 23.16
CA LYS A 170 15.83 -48.51 23.70
C LYS A 170 17.12 -48.67 24.51
#